data_AF-A0A093VMU3-F1
#
_entry.id   AF-A0A093VMU3-F1
#
_cell.length_a   1.000
_cell.length_b   1.000
_cell.length_c   1.000
_cell.angle_alpha   90.00
_cell.angle_beta   90.00
_cell.angle_gamma   90.00
#
_symmetry.space_group_name_H-M   'P 1'
#
loop_
_entity.id
_entity.type
_entity.pdbx_description
1 polymer ?
#
loop_
_entity_poly.entity_id
_entity_poly.type
_entity_poly.pdbx_seq_one_letter_code
_entity_poly.pdbx_strand_id
1 'polypeptide(L)'
;MVQEASPVQSRPNTSNNHSWSPKTPYNPRTVGRQGKAIKKLLNMTNLDSNTPISQALDQLLKGALITMHSAAILTSENHKLREAVDQLQKRRTRRTQALPNEGILTVSEGWELAQALD
;
A
#
# COMPACT_ATOMS: atom_id res chain seq x y z
N MET A 1 -45.98 29.56 -40.10
CA MET A 1 -45.49 28.88 -38.89
C MET A 1 -44.86 27.58 -39.33
N VAL A 2 -43.53 27.51 -39.41
CA VAL A 2 -42.81 26.27 -39.72
C VAL A 2 -41.79 26.11 -38.60
N GLN A 3 -42.02 25.15 -37.71
CA GLN A 3 -41.07 24.79 -36.66
C GLN A 3 -40.01 23.88 -37.28
N GLU A 4 -38.79 24.38 -37.36
CA GLU A 4 -37.62 23.61 -37.73
C GLU A 4 -37.08 22.90 -36.49
N ALA A 5 -37.14 21.57 -36.49
CA ALA A 5 -36.70 20.74 -35.37
C ALA A 5 -35.17 20.58 -35.38
N SER A 6 -34.52 20.94 -34.27
CA SER A 6 -33.09 20.73 -34.02
C SER A 6 -32.68 19.25 -34.24
N PRO A 7 -31.49 18.98 -34.80
CA PRO A 7 -31.03 17.62 -35.01
C PRO A 7 -30.65 16.97 -33.68
N VAL A 8 -31.24 15.82 -33.40
CA VAL A 8 -30.92 14.96 -32.25
C VAL A 8 -29.50 14.46 -32.43
N GLN A 9 -28.57 15.03 -31.67
CA GLN A 9 -27.18 14.59 -31.62
C GLN A 9 -27.14 13.20 -30.99
N SER A 10 -27.05 12.16 -31.82
CA SER A 10 -26.85 10.78 -31.37
C SER A 10 -25.49 10.68 -30.67
N ARG A 11 -25.50 10.83 -29.35
CA ARG A 11 -24.34 10.56 -28.51
C ARG A 11 -23.99 9.07 -28.69
N PRO A 12 -22.75 8.70 -29.05
CA PRO A 12 -22.38 7.31 -29.10
C PRO A 12 -22.56 6.73 -27.70
N ASN A 13 -23.48 5.78 -27.57
CA ASN A 13 -23.54 4.91 -26.41
C ASN A 13 -22.20 4.16 -26.40
N THR A 14 -21.23 4.68 -25.65
CA THR A 14 -20.10 3.87 -25.21
C THR A 14 -20.72 2.84 -24.28
N SER A 15 -21.19 1.74 -24.86
CA SER A 15 -21.49 0.56 -24.09
C SER A 15 -20.15 0.15 -23.49
N ASN A 16 -19.91 0.59 -22.27
CA ASN A 16 -18.86 0.08 -21.41
C ASN A 16 -19.25 -1.37 -21.02
N ASN A 17 -19.44 -2.22 -22.02
CA ASN A 17 -19.26 -3.65 -21.90
C ASN A 17 -17.76 -3.84 -21.66
N HIS A 18 -17.34 -3.55 -20.44
CA HIS A 18 -16.07 -4.00 -19.91
C HIS A 18 -16.14 -5.53 -19.95
N SER A 19 -15.66 -6.11 -21.05
CA SER A 19 -15.36 -7.52 -21.14
C SER A 19 -14.51 -7.86 -19.93
N TRP A 20 -14.95 -8.82 -19.14
CA TRP A 20 -14.17 -9.35 -18.03
C TRP A 20 -12.74 -9.63 -18.54
N SER A 21 -11.75 -8.98 -17.91
CA SER A 21 -10.33 -9.14 -18.24
C SER A 21 -9.67 -9.84 -17.06
N PRO A 22 -8.94 -10.96 -17.27
CA PRO A 22 -8.32 -11.76 -16.21
C PRO A 22 -7.09 -11.09 -15.58
N LYS A 23 -6.92 -9.78 -15.74
CA LYS A 23 -5.81 -9.03 -15.17
C LYS A 23 -5.87 -9.06 -13.64
N THR A 24 -4.73 -9.26 -12.98
CA THR A 24 -4.63 -9.19 -11.52
C THR A 24 -5.18 -7.84 -11.00
N PRO A 25 -6.13 -7.86 -10.06
CA PRO A 25 -6.69 -6.64 -9.51
C PRO A 25 -5.63 -5.87 -8.72
N TYR A 26 -5.50 -4.57 -9.00
CA TYR A 26 -4.48 -3.70 -8.40
C TYR A 26 -4.94 -3.06 -7.09
N ASN A 27 -6.25 -2.96 -6.86
CA ASN A 27 -6.80 -2.33 -5.66
C ASN A 27 -8.05 -3.05 -5.15
N PRO A 28 -8.44 -2.85 -3.88
CA PRO A 28 -9.61 -3.49 -3.28
C PRO A 28 -10.92 -3.28 -4.07
N ARG A 29 -11.10 -2.11 -4.69
CA ARG A 29 -12.27 -1.81 -5.52
C ARG A 29 -12.32 -2.67 -6.78
N THR A 30 -11.18 -2.92 -7.42
CA THR A 30 -11.09 -3.79 -8.60
C THR A 30 -11.35 -5.26 -8.26
N VAL A 31 -10.93 -5.73 -7.07
CA VAL A 31 -11.25 -7.07 -6.57
C VAL A 31 -12.76 -7.29 -6.52
N GLY A 32 -13.50 -6.37 -5.88
CA GLY A 32 -14.97 -6.48 -5.79
C GLY A 32 -15.67 -6.42 -7.15
N ARG A 33 -15.19 -5.59 -8.08
CA ARG A 33 -15.73 -5.52 -9.45
C ARG A 33 -15.51 -6.83 -10.22
N GLN A 34 -14.31 -7.40 -10.13
CA GLN A 34 -14.00 -8.68 -10.79
C GLN A 34 -14.79 -9.83 -10.18
N GLY A 35 -14.92 -9.88 -8.84
CA GLY A 35 -15.76 -10.85 -8.16
C GLY A 35 -17.21 -10.83 -8.66
N LYS A 36 -17.80 -9.63 -8.77
CA LYS A 36 -19.16 -9.46 -9.34
C LYS A 36 -19.23 -9.89 -10.81
N ALA A 37 -18.22 -9.58 -11.61
CA ALA A 37 -18.17 -9.97 -13.02
C ALA A 37 -18.11 -11.50 -13.18
N ILE A 38 -17.29 -12.19 -12.37
CA ILE A 38 -17.18 -13.66 -12.37
C ILE A 38 -18.50 -14.29 -11.93
N LYS A 39 -19.11 -13.81 -10.85
CA LYS A 39 -20.44 -14.30 -10.40
C LYS A 39 -21.51 -14.13 -11.49
N LYS A 40 -21.50 -13.01 -12.20
CA LYS A 40 -22.41 -12.76 -13.33
C LYS A 40 -22.16 -13.73 -14.49
N LEU A 41 -20.90 -13.97 -14.85
CA LEU A 41 -20.52 -14.92 -15.91
C LEU A 41 -20.97 -16.35 -15.60
N LEU A 42 -20.89 -16.75 -14.33
CA LEU A 42 -21.29 -18.06 -13.85
C LEU A 42 -22.80 -18.17 -13.56
N ASN A 43 -23.60 -17.15 -13.90
CA ASN A 43 -25.04 -17.06 -13.59
C ASN A 43 -25.38 -17.24 -12.08
N MET A 44 -24.42 -16.97 -11.21
CA MET A 44 -24.55 -17.14 -9.75
C MET A 44 -25.24 -15.95 -9.07
N THR A 45 -25.71 -14.98 -9.84
CA THR A 45 -26.41 -13.79 -9.33
C THR A 45 -27.85 -14.07 -8.91
N ASN A 46 -28.47 -15.12 -9.46
CA ASN A 46 -29.89 -15.47 -9.21
C ASN A 46 -30.07 -16.87 -8.59
N LEU A 47 -29.07 -17.76 -8.66
CA LEU A 47 -29.08 -18.99 -7.89
C LEU A 47 -28.76 -18.66 -6.44
N ASP A 48 -29.50 -19.26 -5.51
CA ASP A 48 -29.25 -19.14 -4.08
C ASP A 48 -27.76 -19.18 -3.80
N SER A 49 -27.27 -18.18 -3.06
CA SER A 49 -25.87 -17.85 -2.80
C SER A 49 -25.06 -18.95 -2.08
N ASN A 50 -25.60 -20.17 -1.98
CA ASN A 50 -25.10 -21.33 -1.25
C ASN A 50 -24.48 -22.41 -2.14
N THR A 51 -24.21 -22.13 -3.42
CA THR A 51 -23.38 -23.07 -4.19
C THR A 51 -21.95 -23.10 -3.62
N PRO A 52 -21.30 -24.29 -3.54
CA PRO A 52 -19.93 -24.39 -3.03
C PRO A 52 -18.94 -23.46 -3.74
N ILE A 53 -19.14 -23.25 -5.04
CA ILE A 53 -18.31 -22.35 -5.86
C ILE A 53 -18.51 -20.88 -5.44
N SER A 54 -19.73 -20.45 -5.10
CA SER A 54 -19.99 -19.06 -4.67
C SER A 54 -19.29 -18.79 -3.35
N GLN A 55 -19.39 -19.73 -2.42
CA GLN A 55 -18.73 -19.65 -1.12
C GLN A 55 -17.20 -19.61 -1.28
N ALA A 56 -16.63 -20.50 -2.10
CA ALA A 56 -15.20 -20.51 -2.39
C ALA A 56 -14.73 -19.17 -2.99
N LEU A 57 -15.49 -18.61 -3.93
CA LEU A 57 -15.19 -17.33 -4.55
C LEU A 57 -15.29 -16.17 -3.54
N ASP A 58 -16.27 -16.19 -2.64
CA ASP A 58 -16.38 -15.18 -1.58
C ASP A 58 -15.22 -15.26 -0.59
N GLN A 59 -14.78 -16.46 -0.22
CA GLN A 59 -13.59 -16.63 0.62
C GLN A 59 -12.32 -16.15 -0.09
N LEU A 60 -12.17 -16.45 -1.38
CA LEU A 60 -11.05 -15.96 -2.18
C LEU A 60 -11.02 -14.43 -2.26
N LEU A 61 -12.17 -13.80 -2.49
CA LEU A 61 -12.28 -12.33 -2.53
C LEU A 61 -11.94 -11.72 -1.16
N LYS A 62 -12.44 -12.29 -0.06
CA LYS A 62 -12.09 -11.85 1.29
C LYS A 62 -10.60 -11.99 1.57
N GLY A 63 -10.00 -13.13 1.22
CA GLY A 63 -8.56 -13.36 1.35
C GLY A 63 -7.75 -12.31 0.58
N ALA A 64 -8.10 -12.06 -0.68
CA ALA A 64 -7.44 -11.04 -1.50
C ALA A 64 -7.54 -9.63 -0.88
N LEU A 65 -8.70 -9.27 -0.33
CA LEU A 65 -8.88 -7.99 0.37
C LEU A 65 -8.02 -7.90 1.62
N ILE A 66 -8.02 -8.94 2.46
CA ILE A 66 -7.18 -9.00 3.67
C ILE A 66 -5.71 -8.82 3.29
N THR A 67 -5.22 -9.57 2.31
CA THR A 67 -3.83 -9.48 1.86
C THR A 67 -3.49 -8.06 1.36
N MET A 68 -4.35 -7.43 0.57
CA MET A 68 -4.10 -6.06 0.09
C MET A 68 -4.03 -5.05 1.24
N HIS A 69 -4.95 -5.15 2.22
CA HIS A 69 -4.94 -4.26 3.38
C HIS A 69 -3.70 -4.49 4.25
N SER A 70 -3.37 -5.74 4.55
CA SER A 70 -2.16 -6.08 5.30
C SER A 70 -0.90 -5.61 4.58
N ALA A 71 -0.80 -5.78 3.27
CA ALA A 71 0.34 -5.32 2.48
C ALA A 71 0.49 -3.78 2.52
N ALA A 72 -0.63 -3.04 2.48
CA ALA A 72 -0.61 -1.58 2.60
C ALA A 72 -0.10 -1.14 3.99
N ILE A 73 -0.58 -1.79 5.06
CA ILE A 73 -0.12 -1.53 6.43
C ILE A 73 1.37 -1.83 6.55
N LEU A 74 1.81 -3.02 6.13
CA LEU A 74 3.20 -3.45 6.18
C LEU A 74 4.12 -2.51 5.39
N THR A 75 3.68 -2.02 4.23
CA THR A 75 4.45 -1.04 3.45
C THR A 75 4.64 0.26 4.23
N SER A 76 3.57 0.75 4.88
CA SER A 76 3.63 1.95 5.70
C SER A 76 4.52 1.79 6.95
N GLU A 77 4.45 0.64 7.61
CA GLU A 77 5.25 0.34 8.79
C GLU A 77 6.72 0.13 8.42
N ASN A 78 7.00 -0.59 7.33
CA ASN A 78 8.36 -0.77 6.84
C ASN A 78 9.02 0.57 6.49
N HIS A 79 8.25 1.49 5.89
CA HIS A 79 8.74 2.84 5.61
C HIS A 79 9.11 3.58 6.90
N LYS A 80 8.21 3.62 7.89
CA LYS A 80 8.48 4.25 9.20
C LYS A 80 9.69 3.64 9.91
N LEU A 81 9.85 2.31 9.83
CA LEU A 81 10.99 1.61 10.43
C LEU A 81 12.30 2.01 9.75
N ARG A 82 12.32 2.10 8.42
CA ARG A 82 13.51 2.55 7.67
C ARG A 82 13.87 3.99 8.03
N GLU A 83 12.88 4.88 8.10
CA GLU A 83 13.11 6.26 8.52
C GLU A 83 13.70 6.32 9.94
N ALA A 84 13.17 5.55 10.88
CA ALA A 84 13.69 5.51 12.25
C ALA A 84 15.15 5.01 12.30
N VAL A 85 15.48 3.97 11.52
CA VAL A 85 16.85 3.45 11.39
C VAL A 85 17.79 4.51 10.82
N ASP A 86 17.38 5.18 9.75
CA ASP A 86 18.17 6.24 9.12
C ASP A 86 18.43 7.40 10.10
N GLN A 87 17.43 7.77 10.91
CA GLN A 87 17.59 8.82 11.92
C GLN A 87 18.55 8.40 13.04
N LEU A 88 18.45 7.15 13.51
CA LEU A 88 19.38 6.62 14.50
C LEU A 88 20.82 6.57 13.96
N GLN A 89 20.99 6.15 12.71
CA GLN A 89 22.29 6.12 12.05
C GLN A 89 22.87 7.53 11.91
N LYS A 90 22.08 8.51 11.43
CA LYS A 90 22.48 9.92 11.35
C LYS A 90 22.88 10.47 12.72
N ARG A 91 22.11 10.16 13.78
CA ARG A 91 22.42 10.57 15.15
C ARG A 91 23.74 9.96 15.63
N ARG A 92 23.96 8.67 15.38
CA ARG A 92 25.22 7.98 15.72
C ARG A 92 26.40 8.61 15.00
N THR A 93 26.29 8.81 13.69
CA THR A 93 27.36 9.46 12.90
C THR A 93 27.66 10.86 13.41
N ARG A 94 26.64 11.69 13.68
CA ARG A 94 26.83 13.03 14.26
C ARG A 94 27.56 12.98 15.60
N ARG A 95 27.15 12.07 16.51
CA ARG A 95 27.82 11.90 17.80
C ARG A 95 29.28 11.46 17.62
N THR A 96 29.54 10.47 16.78
CA THR A 96 30.91 10.00 16.52
C THR A 96 31.79 11.07 15.86
N GLN A 97 31.22 11.92 15.00
CA GLN A 97 31.95 13.03 14.37
C GLN A 97 32.12 14.26 15.29
N ALA A 98 31.29 14.41 16.32
CA ALA A 98 31.44 15.49 17.32
C ALA A 98 32.57 15.19 18.31
N LEU A 99 32.78 13.92 18.68
CA LEU A 99 33.80 13.52 19.67
C LEU A 99 35.25 13.94 19.31
N PRO A 100 35.73 13.88 18.05
CA PRO A 100 37.07 14.32 17.69
C PRO A 100 37.34 15.82 17.91
N ASN A 101 36.30 16.67 17.83
CA ASN A 101 36.46 18.13 17.87
C ASN A 101 36.41 18.72 19.29
N GLU A 102 35.95 17.98 20.29
CA GLU A 102 35.88 18.44 21.69
C GLU A 102 37.12 18.07 22.52
N GLY A 103 38.16 17.48 21.90
CA GLY A 103 39.34 17.02 22.62
C GLY A 103 39.03 15.71 23.36
N ILE A 104 39.38 14.59 22.74
CA ILE A 104 39.30 13.30 23.42
C ILE A 104 40.49 13.25 24.39
N LEU A 105 40.22 13.43 25.69
CA LEU A 105 41.21 13.19 26.73
C LEU A 105 41.71 11.76 26.58
N THR A 106 42.96 11.61 26.15
CA THR A 106 43.58 10.30 26.00
C THR A 106 43.79 9.67 27.38
N VAL A 107 43.86 8.34 27.44
CA VAL A 107 44.05 7.61 28.71
C VAL A 107 45.30 8.09 29.45
N SER A 108 46.34 8.48 28.71
CA SER A 108 47.56 9.09 29.25
C SER A 108 47.32 10.48 29.85
N GLU A 109 46.66 11.38 29.12
CA GLU A 109 46.35 12.72 29.62
C GLU A 109 45.42 12.68 30.84
N GLY A 110 44.51 11.71 30.91
CA GLY A 110 43.68 11.48 32.09
C GLY A 110 44.46 10.98 33.30
N TRP A 111 45.49 10.14 33.08
CA TRP A 111 46.36 9.66 34.15
C TRP A 111 47.25 10.77 34.71
N GLU A 112 47.76 11.62 33.83
CA GLU A 112 48.63 12.75 34.19
C GLU A 112 47.88 13.82 34.99
N LEU A 113 46.63 14.12 34.61
CA LEU A 113 45.75 15.01 35.38
C LEU A 113 45.37 14.44 36.76
N ALA A 114 45.17 13.12 36.86
CA ALA A 114 44.87 12.47 38.14
C ALA A 114 46.06 12.54 39.11
N GLN A 115 47.28 12.43 38.59
CA GLN A 115 48.50 12.56 39.38
C GLN A 115 48.81 14.00 39.82
N ALA A 116 48.34 15.01 39.07
CA ALA A 116 48.53 16.42 39.39
C ALA A 116 47.55 16.96 40.45
N LEU A 117 46.56 16.15 40.86
CA LEU A 117 45.56 16.50 41.87
C LEU A 117 45.83 15.87 43.26
N ASP A 118 46.83 14.99 43.35
CA ASP A 118 47.40 14.46 44.61
C ASP A 118 48.59 15.32 45.07
#